data_AF-A0A2N0M6I2-F1
#
_entry.id   AF-A0A2N0M6I2-F1
#
_cell.length_a   1.000
_cell.length_b   1.000
_cell.length_c   1.000
_cell.angle_alpha   90.00
_cell.angle_beta   90.00
_cell.angle_gamma   90.00
#
_symmetry.space_group_name_H-M   'P 1'
#
loop_
_entity.id
_entity.type
_entity.pdbx_description
1 polymer ?
#
loop_
_entity_poly.entity_id
_entity_poly.type
_entity_poly.pdbx_seq_one_letter_code
_entity_poly.pdbx_strand_id
1 'polypeptide(L)' 'MRCPYCNFTESKVTDSRVVENGIRRRRECQRCGLRFTTYERIQATALMVSKQDNRREEF' A
#
# COMPACT_ATOMS: atom_id res chain seq x y z
N MET A 1 6.81 -1.29 2.58
CA MET A 1 6.51 -1.99 1.31
C MET A 1 7.65 -2.95 1.05
N ARG A 2 7.38 -4.26 0.89
CA ARG A 2 8.44 -5.22 0.57
C ARG A 2 9.00 -4.96 -0.83
N CYS A 3 10.32 -4.98 -0.94
CA CYS A 3 11.01 -4.90 -2.22
C CYS A 3 10.67 -6.14 -3.06
N PRO A 4 10.21 -5.97 -4.32
CA PRO A 4 9.86 -7.10 -5.19
C PRO A 4 11.08 -7.91 -5.67
N TYR A 5 12.30 -7.41 -5.47
CA TYR A 5 13.53 -8.05 -5.95
C TYR A 5 14.24 -8.86 -4.87
N CYS A 6 14.22 -8.41 -3.61
CA CYS A 6 14.97 -9.03 -2.51
C CYS A 6 14.14 -9.26 -1.24
N ASN A 7 12.83 -9.02 -1.30
CA ASN A 7 11.84 -9.17 -0.22
C ASN A 7 12.10 -8.38 1.07
N PHE A 8 13.08 -7.47 1.07
CA PHE A 8 13.37 -6.61 2.20
C PHE A 8 12.22 -5.63 2.49
N THR A 9 11.93 -5.38 3.77
CA THR A 9 10.72 -4.65 4.21
C THR A 9 10.85 -3.13 4.14
N GLU A 10 12.07 -2.60 4.25
CA GLU A 10 12.32 -1.17 4.25
C GLU A 10 12.62 -0.63 2.85
N SER A 11 12.01 0.50 2.54
CA SER A 11 12.20 1.23 1.30
C SER A 11 11.98 2.72 1.54
N LYS A 12 12.73 3.55 0.82
CA LYS A 12 12.66 5.02 0.87
C LYS A 12 11.82 5.53 -0.30
N VAL A 13 10.94 6.49 -0.05
CA VAL A 13 10.20 7.20 -1.10
C VAL A 13 11.12 8.23 -1.74
N THR A 14 11.23 8.20 -3.07
CA THR A 14 12.09 9.13 -3.83
C THR A 14 11.30 10.11 -4.69
N ASP A 15 10.12 9.72 -5.18
CA ASP A 15 9.23 10.58 -5.98
C ASP A 15 7.78 10.24 -5.66
N SER A 16 6.91 11.24 -5.62
CA SER A 16 5.47 11.07 -5.43
C SER A 16 4.71 11.91 -6.45
N ARG A 17 3.74 11.31 -7.13
CA ARG A 17 2.87 11.98 -8.10
C ARG A 17 1.41 11.64 -7.84
N VAL A 18 0.55 12.65 -7.89
CA VAL A 18 -0.90 12.46 -7.87
C VAL A 18 -1.32 11.91 -9.23
N VAL A 19 -2.18 10.88 -9.21
CA VAL A 19 -2.82 10.29 -10.39
C VAL A 19 -4.33 10.27 -10.15
N GLU A 20 -5.10 10.13 -11.23
CA GLU A 20 -6.57 10.27 -11.22
C GLU A 20 -7.28 9.45 -10.12
N ASN A 21 -6.73 8.29 -9.75
CA ASN A 21 -7.31 7.38 -8.75
C ASN A 21 -6.35 7.02 -7.60
N GLY A 22 -5.44 7.93 -7.22
CA GLY A 22 -4.55 7.73 -6.08
C GLY A 22 -3.21 8.43 -6.19
N ILE A 23 -2.20 7.87 -5.52
CA ILE A 23 -0.83 8.39 -5.49
C ILE A 23 0.11 7.33 -6.04
N ARG A 24 0.86 7.68 -7.09
CA ARG A 24 1.97 6.87 -7.60
C ARG A 24 3.24 7.29 -6.87
N ARG A 25 3.91 6.35 -6.21
CA ARG A 25 5.19 6.58 -5.53
C ARG A 25 6.30 5.76 -6.12
N ARG A 26 7.45 6.39 -6.39
CA ARG A 26 8.70 5.70 -6.71
C ARG A 26 9.46 5.46 -5.40
N ARG A 27 9.86 4.22 -5.18
CA ARG A 27 10.54 3.75 -3.97
C ARG A 27 11.89 3.15 -4.32
N GLU A 28 12.84 3.26 -3.42
CA GLU A 28 14.18 2.66 -3.52
C GLU A 28 14.40 1.72 -2.34
N CYS A 29 14.83 0.49 -2.61
CA CYS A 29 15.13 -0.48 -1.57
C CYS A 29 16.44 -0.12 -0.85
N GLN A 30 16.42 -0.08 0.49
CA GLN A 30 17.60 0.21 1.30
C GLN A 30 18.64 -0.93 1.33
N ARG A 31 18.29 -2.14 0.86
CA ARG A 31 19.19 -3.29 0.82
C ARG A 31 19.85 -3.52 -0.54
N CYS A 32 19.08 -3.50 -1.63
CA CYS A 32 19.61 -3.79 -2.97
C CYS A 32 19.73 -2.55 -3.88
N GLY A 33 19.32 -1.36 -3.43
CA GLY A 33 19.38 -0.12 -4.20
C GLY A 33 18.42 -0.04 -5.39
N LEU A 34 17.71 -1.12 -5.71
CA LEU A 34 16.77 -1.16 -6.84
C LEU A 34 15.54 -0.31 -6.56
N ARG A 35 15.05 0.33 -7.65
CA ARG A 35 13.88 1.21 -7.62
C ARG A 35 12.65 0.50 -8.16
N PHE A 36 11.50 0.72 -7.52
CA PHE A 36 10.21 0.17 -7.93
C PHE A 36 9.08 1.19 -7.72
N THR A 37 7.94 0.98 -8.38
CA THR A 37 6.79 1.88 -8.31
C THR A 37 5.65 1.22 -7.53
N THR A 38 4.99 1.97 -6.67
CA THR A 38 3.81 1.54 -5.93
C THR A 38 2.67 2.52 -6.17
N TYR A 39 1.44 2.01 -6.16
CA TYR A 39 0.22 2.83 -6.26
C TYR A 39 -0.53 2.72 -4.94
N GLU A 40 -0.75 3.86 -4.29
CA GLU A 40 -1.58 3.98 -3.10
C GLU A 40 -2.95 4.48 -3.56
N ARG A 41 -4.02 3.75 -3.24
CA ARG A 41 -5.40 4.10 -3.63
C ARG A 41 -6.27 4.07 -2.38
N ILE A 42 -7.28 4.94 -2.34
CA ILE A 42 -8.27 4.92 -1.26
C ILE A 42 -9.13 3.68 -1.45
N GLN A 43 -9.17 2.81 -0.44
CA GLN A 43 -10.06 1.67 -0.42
C GLN A 43 -11.42 2.15 0.11
N ALA A 44 -12.40 2.29 -0.78
CA ALA A 44 -13.75 2.77 -0.44
C ALA A 44 -14.67 1.66 0.11
N THR A 45 -14.14 0.49 0.45
CA THR A 45 -14.94 -0.62 0.99
C THR A 45 -15.33 -0.30 2.43
N ALA A 46 -16.63 -0.34 2.73
CA ALA A 46 -17.13 -0.20 4.09
C ALA A 46 -16.51 -1.26 5.02
N LEU A 47 -16.17 -0.83 6.23
CA LEU A 47 -15.53 -1.69 7.21
C LEU A 47 -16.62 -2.56 7.85
N MET A 48 -16.62 -3.86 7.58
CA MET A 48 -17.61 -4.79 8.11
C MET A 48 -17.16 -5.33 9.47
N VAL A 49 -18.00 -5.18 10.49
CA VAL A 49 -17.77 -5.75 11.83
C VAL A 49 -18.53 -7.06 11.96
N SER A 50 -17.85 -8.11 12.41
CA SER A 50 -18.51 -9.35 12.83
C SER A 50 -18.93 -9.22 14.30
N LYS A 51 -20.23 -9.15 14.55
CA LYS A 51 -20.78 -9.16 15.91
C LYS A 51 -20.74 -10.57 16.51
N GLN A 52 -20.95 -10.64 17.83
CA GLN A 52 -20.95 -11.91 18.60
C GLN A 52 -22.08 -12.87 18.18
N ASP A 53 -23.16 -12.35 17.60
CA ASP A 53 -24.26 -13.10 16.98
C ASP A 53 -23.94 -13.55 15.54
N ASN A 54 -22.68 -13.43 15.11
CA ASN A 54 -22.17 -13.80 13.80
C ASN A 54 -22.75 -12.98 12.63
N ARG A 55 -23.46 -11.88 12.92
CA ARG A 55 -23.91 -10.92 11.90
C ARG A 55 -22.75 -10.03 11.48
N ARG A 56 -22.72 -9.72 10.19
CA ARG A 56 -21.83 -8.71 9.62
C ARG A 56 -22.61 -7.42 9.41
N GLU A 57 -22.18 -6.35 10.05
CA GLU A 57 -22.76 -5.02 9.89
C GLU A 57 -21.67 -4.04 9.45
N GLU A 58 -22.03 -3.01 8.69
CA GLU A 58 -21.13 -1.89 8.42
C GLU A 58 -20.84 -1.15 9.75
N PHE A 59 -19.59 -0.74 9.95
CA PHE A 59 -19.15 0.06 11.10
C PHE A 59 -19.74 1.47 11.06
#